data_AF-A0A176YI34-F1
#
_entry.id   AF-A0A176YI34-F1
#
_cell.length_a   1.000
_cell.length_b   1.000
_cell.length_c   1.000
_cell.angle_alpha   90.00
_cell.angle_beta   90.00
_cell.angle_gamma   90.00
#
_symmetry.space_group_name_H-M   'P 1'
#
loop_
_entity.id
_entity.type
_entity.pdbx_description
1 polymer ?
#
loop_
_entity_poly.entity_id
_entity_poly.type
_entity_poly.pdbx_seq_one_letter_code
_entity_poly.pdbx_strand_id
1 'polypeptide(L)'
;MVDHNSSFAATLLDTHRNSGVLIWTVSMTRLVWLHNYAYLPPFPEGMPRLQQTIAKANEYGLYALLLVQPITGLGRVLLRGAPFDLFIWEAPALFEPNDAIRHLLEKAHEFGANALFALIGLHAGAALFHRLILRDGVLQRMLPWNSQAVGVGEPIRGRLPVRRNKTNSRSVLAHGRRSF
;
A
#
# COMPACT_ATOMS: atom_id res chain seq x y z
N MET A 1 34.91 -31.79 6.12
CA MET A 1 34.40 -31.62 4.75
C MET A 1 33.12 -30.81 4.89
N VAL A 2 33.14 -29.53 4.51
CA VAL A 2 31.93 -28.69 4.53
C VAL A 2 31.18 -28.98 3.23
N ASP A 3 30.08 -29.67 3.35
CA ASP A 3 29.14 -29.99 2.29
C ASP A 3 28.44 -28.71 1.82
N HIS A 4 28.95 -28.10 0.75
CA HIS A 4 28.47 -26.83 0.20
C HIS A 4 26.96 -26.80 -0.14
N ASN A 5 26.32 -27.97 -0.29
CA ASN A 5 24.88 -28.07 -0.53
C ASN A 5 24.05 -27.81 0.75
N SER A 6 24.54 -28.17 1.94
CA SER A 6 23.79 -28.00 3.19
C SER A 6 23.91 -26.57 3.74
N SER A 7 25.08 -25.95 3.61
CA SER A 7 25.29 -24.56 4.05
C SER A 7 24.50 -23.55 3.22
N PHE A 8 24.40 -23.78 1.90
CA PHE A 8 23.61 -22.92 1.02
C PHE A 8 22.10 -23.06 1.31
N ALA A 9 21.60 -24.29 1.47
CA ALA A 9 20.21 -24.53 1.82
C ALA A 9 19.83 -23.90 3.18
N ALA A 10 20.70 -24.00 4.18
CA ALA A 10 20.52 -23.35 5.47
C ALA A 10 20.47 -21.82 5.34
N THR A 11 21.38 -21.23 4.56
CA THR A 11 21.42 -19.78 4.32
C THR A 11 20.16 -19.28 3.60
N LEU A 12 19.69 -20.02 2.58
CA LEU A 12 18.45 -19.70 1.87
C LEU A 12 17.24 -19.76 2.81
N LEU A 13 17.16 -20.79 3.65
CA LEU A 13 16.07 -20.96 4.60
C LEU A 13 16.05 -19.85 5.65
N ASP A 14 17.22 -19.49 6.19
CA ASP A 14 17.34 -18.38 7.13
C ASP A 14 16.96 -17.05 6.47
N THR A 15 17.49 -16.77 5.27
CA THR A 15 17.14 -15.57 4.49
C THR A 15 15.64 -15.52 4.19
N HIS A 16 15.02 -16.64 3.85
CA HIS A 16 13.58 -16.73 3.60
C HIS A 16 12.77 -16.41 4.87
N ARG A 17 13.15 -16.95 6.03
CA ARG A 17 12.49 -16.66 7.31
C ARG A 17 12.62 -15.20 7.69
N ASN A 18 13.84 -14.66 7.63
CA ASN A 18 14.13 -13.29 8.00
C ASN A 18 13.46 -12.29 7.04
N SER A 19 13.46 -12.55 5.74
CA SER A 19 12.72 -11.73 4.77
C SER A 19 11.21 -11.80 4.99
N GLY A 20 10.66 -12.97 5.35
CA GLY A 20 9.25 -13.11 5.70
C GLY A 20 8.84 -12.24 6.90
N VAL A 21 9.63 -12.24 7.96
CA VAL A 21 9.40 -11.37 9.14
C VAL A 21 9.54 -9.89 8.75
N LEU A 22 10.55 -9.52 7.97
CA LEU A 22 10.74 -8.14 7.53
C LEU A 22 9.55 -7.64 6.69
N ILE A 23 9.11 -8.43 5.72
CA ILE A 23 7.94 -8.13 4.88
C ILE A 23 6.68 -7.99 5.73
N TRP A 24 6.51 -8.85 6.74
CA TRP A 24 5.39 -8.77 7.67
C TRP A 24 5.41 -7.47 8.48
N THR A 25 6.55 -7.10 9.05
CA THR A 25 6.73 -5.89 9.83
C THR A 25 6.49 -4.64 8.98
N VAL A 26 7.12 -4.53 7.82
CA VAL A 26 6.87 -3.42 6.87
C VAL A 26 5.40 -3.42 6.42
N SER A 27 4.85 -4.62 6.20
CA SER A 27 3.43 -4.95 6.04
C SER A 27 2.50 -4.15 6.95
N MET A 28 2.67 -4.47 8.23
CA MET A 28 1.95 -3.92 9.37
C MET A 28 2.18 -2.42 9.52
N THR A 29 3.44 -1.97 9.51
CA THR A 29 3.77 -0.54 9.61
C THR A 29 3.11 0.25 8.51
N ARG A 30 3.10 -0.26 7.27
CA ARG A 30 2.44 0.39 6.13
C ARG A 30 0.93 0.50 6.34
N LEU A 31 0.27 -0.54 6.86
CA LEU A 31 -1.17 -0.50 7.12
C LEU A 31 -1.54 0.46 8.25
N VAL A 32 -0.75 0.46 9.33
CA VAL A 32 -0.90 1.43 10.43
C VAL A 32 -0.69 2.84 9.91
N TRP A 33 0.34 3.07 9.09
CA TRP A 33 0.58 4.38 8.48
C TRP A 33 -0.59 4.79 7.57
N LEU A 34 -1.08 3.88 6.74
CA LEU A 34 -2.20 4.14 5.83
C LEU A 34 -3.47 4.50 6.59
N HIS A 35 -3.79 3.79 7.67
CA HIS A 35 -4.96 4.07 8.49
C HIS A 35 -4.88 5.43 9.18
N ASN A 36 -3.70 5.84 9.65
CA ASN A 36 -3.57 7.02 10.51
C ASN A 36 -3.21 8.30 9.76
N TYR A 37 -2.47 8.21 8.65
CA TYR A 37 -1.80 9.38 8.06
C TYR A 37 -1.95 9.52 6.56
N ALA A 38 -2.29 8.46 5.82
CA ALA A 38 -2.30 8.52 4.36
C ALA A 38 -3.70 8.41 3.76
N TYR A 39 -3.93 9.15 2.67
CA TYR A 39 -5.12 9.07 1.86
C TYR A 39 -4.81 8.32 0.55
N LEU A 40 -5.64 7.35 0.20
CA LEU A 40 -5.52 6.63 -1.08
C LEU A 40 -6.03 7.53 -2.21
N PRO A 41 -5.22 7.84 -3.23
CA PRO A 41 -5.68 8.61 -4.37
C PRO A 41 -6.87 7.94 -5.06
N PRO A 42 -7.87 8.70 -5.54
CA PRO A 42 -8.98 8.13 -6.29
C PRO A 42 -8.49 7.51 -7.60
N PHE A 43 -9.22 6.51 -8.10
CA PHE A 43 -8.94 5.92 -9.41
C PHE A 43 -8.97 6.98 -10.52
N PRO A 44 -8.22 6.79 -11.63
CA PRO A 44 -8.28 7.70 -12.78
C PRO A 44 -9.70 7.91 -13.29
N GLU A 45 -10.00 9.13 -13.71
CA GLU A 45 -11.29 9.46 -14.32
C GLU A 45 -11.50 8.61 -15.57
N GLY A 46 -12.66 7.97 -15.68
CA GLY A 46 -13.00 7.09 -16.80
C GLY A 46 -12.56 5.63 -16.66
N MET A 47 -11.90 5.23 -15.56
CA MET A 47 -11.57 3.82 -15.32
C MET A 47 -12.85 2.97 -15.19
N PRO A 48 -13.05 1.90 -16.00
CA PRO A 48 -14.23 1.04 -15.90
C PRO A 48 -14.41 0.44 -14.51
N ARG A 49 -15.66 0.33 -14.04
CA ARG A 49 -15.97 -0.23 -12.71
C ARG A 49 -15.38 -1.62 -12.48
N LEU A 50 -15.35 -2.46 -13.53
CA LEU A 50 -14.75 -3.79 -13.45
C LEU A 50 -13.24 -3.73 -13.15
N GLN A 51 -12.51 -2.83 -13.80
CA GLN A 51 -11.07 -2.64 -13.54
C GLN A 51 -10.83 -2.15 -12.10
N GLN A 52 -11.66 -1.22 -11.62
CA GLN A 52 -11.58 -0.74 -10.23
C GLN A 52 -11.82 -1.87 -9.22
N THR A 53 -12.82 -2.73 -9.46
CA THR A 53 -13.11 -3.88 -8.57
C THR A 53 -11.97 -4.89 -8.58
N ILE A 54 -11.41 -5.22 -9.74
CA ILE A 54 -10.28 -6.15 -9.86
C ILE A 54 -9.05 -5.56 -9.15
N ALA A 55 -8.76 -4.27 -9.35
CA ALA A 55 -7.65 -3.59 -8.68
C ALA A 55 -7.78 -3.67 -7.16
N LYS A 56 -8.96 -3.32 -6.62
CA LYS A 56 -9.25 -3.43 -5.18
C LYS A 56 -9.11 -4.85 -4.66
N ALA A 57 -9.72 -5.82 -5.36
CA ALA A 57 -9.67 -7.23 -4.96
C ALA A 57 -8.22 -7.74 -4.92
N ASN A 58 -7.42 -7.39 -5.92
CA ASN A 58 -6.01 -7.75 -5.98
C ASN A 58 -5.20 -7.09 -4.84
N GLU A 59 -5.40 -5.80 -4.58
CA GLU A 59 -4.73 -5.11 -3.47
C GLU A 59 -5.08 -5.71 -2.10
N TYR A 60 -6.36 -5.96 -1.83
CA TYR A 60 -6.79 -6.61 -0.59
C TYR A 60 -6.26 -8.04 -0.48
N GLY A 61 -6.26 -8.80 -1.57
CA GLY A 61 -5.69 -10.14 -1.62
C GLY A 61 -4.19 -10.14 -1.32
N LEU A 62 -3.45 -9.19 -1.89
CA LEU A 62 -2.02 -9.01 -1.60
C LEU A 62 -1.79 -8.69 -0.12
N TYR A 63 -2.53 -7.74 0.48
CA TYR A 63 -2.39 -7.46 1.90
C TYR A 63 -2.73 -8.68 2.76
N ALA A 64 -3.84 -9.36 2.48
CA ALA A 64 -4.24 -10.53 3.23
C ALA A 64 -3.12 -11.60 3.21
N LEU A 65 -2.57 -11.90 2.03
CA LEU A 65 -1.52 -12.90 1.89
C LEU A 65 -0.18 -12.44 2.46
N LEU A 66 0.22 -11.17 2.31
CA LEU A 66 1.44 -10.63 2.91
C LEU A 66 1.43 -10.71 4.44
N LEU A 67 0.25 -10.73 5.07
CA LEU A 67 0.10 -10.88 6.51
C LEU A 67 -0.06 -12.33 6.95
N VAL A 68 -0.85 -13.12 6.22
CA VAL A 68 -1.13 -14.52 6.57
C VAL A 68 0.07 -15.42 6.29
N GLN A 69 0.82 -15.20 5.21
CA GLN A 69 1.95 -16.06 4.83
C GLN A 69 3.06 -16.11 5.89
N PRO A 70 3.54 -14.98 6.44
CA PRO A 70 4.54 -15.03 7.52
C PRO A 70 4.01 -15.71 8.79
N ILE A 71 2.72 -15.58 9.09
CA ILE A 71 2.09 -16.25 10.25
C ILE A 71 2.06 -17.77 10.05
N THR A 72 1.69 -18.26 8.87
CA THR A 72 1.71 -19.71 8.59
C THR A 72 3.13 -20.26 8.61
N GLY A 73 4.11 -19.52 8.08
CA GLY A 73 5.53 -19.88 8.12
C GLY A 73 6.07 -19.94 9.56
N LEU A 74 5.79 -18.92 10.37
CA LEU A 74 6.16 -18.88 11.78
C LEU A 74 5.52 -20.02 12.56
N GLY A 75 4.24 -20.31 12.31
CA GLY A 75 3.54 -21.43 12.96
C GLY A 75 4.21 -22.79 12.68
N ARG A 76 4.74 -23.01 11.47
CA ARG A 76 5.51 -24.24 11.17
C ARG A 76 6.80 -24.33 11.98
N VAL A 77 7.49 -23.22 12.17
CA VAL A 77 8.74 -23.14 12.95
C VAL A 77 8.44 -23.39 14.43
N LEU A 78 7.41 -22.76 14.97
CA LEU A 78 6.99 -22.92 16.35
C LEU A 78 6.60 -24.38 16.69
N LEU A 79 5.79 -25.01 15.83
CA LEU A 79 5.31 -26.39 16.01
C LEU A 79 6.31 -27.47 15.58
N ARG A 80 7.54 -27.08 15.24
CA ARG A 80 8.68 -27.99 15.18
C ARG A 80 9.16 -28.39 16.58
N GLY A 81 8.90 -27.55 17.59
CA GLY A 81 9.31 -27.78 18.99
C GLY A 81 10.81 -27.86 19.18
N ALA A 82 11.56 -27.06 18.42
CA ALA A 82 13.01 -26.98 18.51
C ALA A 82 13.45 -25.50 18.49
N PRO A 83 14.64 -25.19 19.05
CA PRO A 83 15.22 -23.86 18.91
C PRO A 83 15.33 -23.42 17.46
N PHE A 84 15.19 -22.12 17.23
CA PHE A 84 15.23 -21.53 15.90
C PHE A 84 15.77 -20.10 15.94
N ASP A 85 16.46 -19.72 14.87
CA ASP A 85 17.00 -18.38 14.73
C ASP A 85 15.97 -17.43 14.12
N LEU A 86 15.93 -16.21 14.66
CA LEU A 86 15.25 -15.05 14.12
C LEU A 86 16.25 -13.89 14.06
N PHE A 87 16.66 -13.52 12.87
CA PHE A 87 17.74 -12.56 12.63
C PHE A 87 19.01 -12.93 13.40
N ILE A 88 19.31 -12.23 14.50
CA ILE A 88 20.49 -12.44 15.35
C ILE A 88 20.15 -13.12 16.69
N TRP A 89 18.86 -13.40 16.93
CA TRP A 89 18.35 -13.95 18.18
C TRP A 89 18.02 -15.44 18.01
N GLU A 90 18.52 -16.29 18.90
CA GLU A 90 18.10 -17.70 18.99
C GLU A 90 16.91 -17.83 19.96
N ALA A 91 15.75 -18.22 19.44
CA ALA A 91 14.55 -18.43 20.22
C ALA A 91 14.53 -19.88 20.74
N PRO A 92 14.19 -20.11 22.03
CA PRO A 92 14.04 -21.46 22.56
C PRO A 92 12.80 -22.14 21.95
N ALA A 93 12.67 -23.45 22.15
CA ALA A 93 11.43 -24.15 21.83
C ALA A 93 10.27 -23.57 22.66
N LEU A 94 9.28 -22.97 21.98
CA LEU A 94 8.14 -22.31 22.63
C LEU A 94 6.90 -23.21 22.75
N PHE A 95 6.81 -24.25 21.92
CA PHE A 95 5.66 -25.14 21.84
C PHE A 95 6.12 -26.59 21.69
N GLU A 96 5.28 -27.52 22.12
CA GLU A 96 5.49 -28.95 21.84
C GLU A 96 5.31 -29.24 20.33
N PRO A 97 6.07 -30.20 19.77
CA PRO A 97 5.92 -30.61 18.39
C PRO A 97 4.50 -31.09 18.07
N ASN A 98 3.94 -30.62 16.95
CA ASN A 98 2.66 -31.14 16.43
C ASN A 98 2.74 -31.28 14.91
N ASP A 99 3.07 -32.48 14.45
CA ASP A 99 3.29 -32.77 13.03
C ASP A 99 2.02 -32.59 12.19
N ALA A 100 0.85 -32.94 12.73
CA ALA A 100 -0.42 -32.82 12.02
C ALA A 100 -0.74 -31.37 11.66
N ILE A 101 -0.63 -30.45 12.62
CA ILE A 101 -0.85 -29.02 12.38
C ILE A 101 0.28 -28.46 11.53
N ARG A 102 1.53 -28.89 11.74
CA ARG A 102 2.69 -28.42 10.94
C ARG A 102 2.49 -28.73 9.45
N HIS A 103 2.02 -29.93 9.10
CA HIS A 103 1.74 -30.30 7.71
C HIS A 103 0.56 -29.51 7.11
N LEU A 104 -0.46 -29.18 7.92
CA LEU A 104 -1.54 -28.32 7.46
C LEU A 104 -1.01 -26.91 7.14
N LEU A 105 -0.19 -26.34 8.03
CA LEU A 105 0.42 -25.02 7.83
C LEU A 105 1.39 -25.00 6.66
N GLU A 106 2.13 -26.09 6.43
CA GLU A 106 2.96 -26.28 5.24
C GLU A 106 2.15 -26.18 3.95
N LYS A 107 1.07 -26.97 3.82
CA LYS A 107 0.19 -26.91 2.65
C LYS A 107 -0.46 -25.54 2.47
N ALA A 108 -0.90 -24.92 3.56
CA ALA A 108 -1.49 -23.58 3.52
C ALA A 108 -0.47 -22.50 3.11
N HIS A 109 0.77 -22.61 3.58
CA HIS A 109 1.87 -21.73 3.18
C HIS A 109 2.21 -21.91 1.71
N GLU A 110 2.40 -23.14 1.22
CA GLU A 110 2.67 -23.41 -0.20
C GLU A 110 1.56 -22.93 -1.12
N PHE A 111 0.30 -23.22 -0.78
CA PHE A 111 -0.86 -22.77 -1.56
C PHE A 111 -0.92 -21.24 -1.60
N GLY A 112 -0.78 -20.58 -0.44
CA GLY A 112 -0.82 -19.13 -0.38
C GLY A 112 0.40 -18.45 -1.01
N ALA A 113 1.57 -19.09 -1.04
CA ALA A 113 2.73 -18.61 -1.78
C ALA A 113 2.45 -18.59 -3.30
N ASN A 114 1.88 -19.68 -3.83
CA ASN A 114 1.47 -19.73 -5.25
C ASN A 114 0.41 -18.66 -5.58
N ALA A 115 -0.58 -18.48 -4.70
CA ALA A 115 -1.57 -17.43 -4.84
C ALA A 115 -0.94 -16.02 -4.79
N LEU A 116 0.01 -15.79 -3.87
CA LEU A 116 0.71 -14.52 -3.73
C LEU A 116 1.53 -14.21 -5.00
N PHE A 117 2.25 -15.18 -5.56
CA PHE A 117 2.95 -15.01 -6.84
C PHE A 117 2.00 -14.65 -7.99
N ALA A 118 0.83 -15.29 -8.06
CA ALA A 118 -0.19 -14.96 -9.07
C ALA A 118 -0.70 -13.51 -8.93
N LEU A 119 -1.02 -13.07 -7.71
CA LEU A 119 -1.47 -11.70 -7.45
C LEU A 119 -0.37 -10.66 -7.68
N ILE A 120 0.88 -10.97 -7.35
CA ILE A 120 2.03 -10.11 -7.66
C ILE A 120 2.18 -9.97 -9.18
N GLY A 121 2.08 -11.07 -9.93
CA GLY A 121 2.11 -11.06 -11.38
C GLY A 121 0.98 -10.21 -11.97
N LEU A 122 -0.25 -10.37 -11.48
CA LEU A 122 -1.39 -9.57 -11.88
C LEU A 122 -1.18 -8.07 -11.57
N HIS A 123 -0.68 -7.76 -10.37
CA HIS A 123 -0.38 -6.39 -9.94
C HIS A 123 0.66 -5.72 -10.83
N ALA A 124 1.81 -6.37 -11.02
CA ALA A 124 2.90 -5.85 -11.84
C ALA A 124 2.47 -5.73 -13.31
N GLY A 125 1.76 -6.73 -13.83
CA GLY A 125 1.21 -6.72 -15.19
C GLY A 125 0.22 -5.57 -15.39
N ALA A 126 -0.69 -5.34 -14.44
CA ALA A 126 -1.61 -4.20 -14.47
C ALA A 126 -0.85 -2.87 -14.43
N ALA A 127 0.11 -2.70 -13.52
CA ALA A 127 0.90 -1.48 -13.41
C ALA A 127 1.65 -1.16 -14.72
N LEU A 128 2.20 -2.18 -15.38
CA LEU A 128 2.83 -2.04 -16.70
C LEU A 128 1.82 -1.72 -17.80
N PHE A 129 0.65 -2.37 -17.82
CA PHE A 129 -0.43 -2.08 -18.76
C PHE A 129 -0.88 -0.62 -18.65
N HIS A 130 -1.10 -0.14 -17.42
CA HIS A 130 -1.44 1.25 -17.13
C HIS A 130 -0.33 2.22 -17.57
N ARG A 131 0.94 1.86 -17.39
CA ARG A 131 2.07 2.70 -17.80
C ARG A 131 2.29 2.77 -19.30
N LEU A 132 2.27 1.62 -19.98
CA LEU A 132 2.72 1.50 -21.37
C LEU A 132 1.60 1.76 -22.37
N ILE A 133 0.38 1.27 -22.07
CA ILE A 133 -0.77 1.32 -22.98
C ILE A 133 -1.69 2.48 -22.61
N LEU A 134 -2.23 2.50 -21.38
CA LEU A 134 -3.18 3.55 -20.98
C LEU A 134 -2.53 4.91 -20.71
N ARG A 135 -1.28 4.91 -20.25
CA ARG A 135 -0.47 6.10 -19.92
C ARG A 135 -1.18 7.07 -18.97
N ASP A 136 -1.98 6.53 -18.06
CA ASP A 136 -2.88 7.29 -17.15
C ASP A 136 -2.21 7.76 -15.85
N GLY A 137 -0.91 7.50 -15.69
CA GLY A 137 -0.15 7.97 -14.54
C GLY A 137 -0.27 7.11 -13.29
N VAL A 138 -0.93 5.94 -13.33
CA VAL A 138 -1.11 5.08 -12.14
C VAL A 138 0.23 4.64 -11.55
N LEU A 139 1.19 4.19 -12.37
CA LEU A 139 2.51 3.77 -11.88
C LEU A 139 3.26 4.92 -11.19
N GLN A 140 3.11 6.14 -11.68
CA GLN A 140 3.75 7.34 -11.12
C GLN A 140 3.28 7.64 -9.70
N ARG A 141 2.04 7.28 -9.36
CA ARG A 141 1.49 7.44 -8.00
C ARG A 141 2.07 6.43 -7.00
N MET A 142 2.75 5.39 -7.48
CA MET A 142 3.44 4.40 -6.65
C MET A 142 4.92 4.75 -6.42
N LEU A 143 5.46 5.73 -7.15
CA LEU A 143 6.87 6.12 -7.04
C LEU A 143 7.05 7.16 -5.92
N PRO A 144 8.11 7.04 -5.10
CA PRO A 144 8.36 7.98 -4.01
C PRO A 144 8.68 9.40 -4.49
N TRP A 145 9.12 9.56 -5.74
CA TRP A 145 9.62 10.83 -6.29
C TRP A 145 8.60 11.60 -7.15
N ASN A 146 7.43 11.04 -7.43
CA ASN A 146 6.41 11.67 -8.26
C ASN A 146 5.24 12.20 -7.42
N SER A 147 5.52 13.26 -6.68
CA SER A 147 4.51 14.26 -6.37
C SER A 147 4.14 14.95 -7.69
N GLN A 148 3.13 14.45 -8.40
CA GLN A 148 2.35 15.41 -9.18
C GLN A 148 1.90 16.44 -8.15
N ALA A 149 2.42 17.65 -8.34
CA ALA A 149 2.27 18.76 -7.44
C ALA A 149 0.87 18.73 -6.83
N VAL A 150 0.80 18.74 -5.50
CA VAL A 150 -0.26 19.48 -4.83
C VAL A 150 -0.43 20.74 -5.68
N GLY A 151 -1.62 20.95 -6.23
CA GLY A 151 -1.94 22.16 -6.96
C GLY A 151 -1.79 23.35 -6.03
N VAL A 152 -0.55 23.77 -5.77
CA VAL A 152 -0.21 25.10 -5.32
C VAL A 152 -0.34 25.89 -6.60
N GLY A 153 -1.51 26.53 -6.71
CA GLY A 153 -1.94 27.25 -7.88
C GLY A 153 -0.82 28.09 -8.48
N GLU A 154 -0.75 28.04 -9.80
CA GLU A 154 -0.14 29.08 -10.61
C GLU A 154 -0.53 30.48 -10.05
N PRO A 155 0.43 31.42 -10.03
CA PRO A 155 0.36 32.62 -9.23
C PRO A 155 -0.76 33.53 -9.75
N ILE A 156 -1.63 34.01 -8.86
CA ILE A 156 -2.47 35.17 -9.16
C ILE A 156 -1.55 36.40 -9.24
N ARG A 157 -0.84 36.53 -10.35
CA ARG A 157 -0.19 37.77 -10.77
C ARG A 157 -1.28 38.72 -11.23
N GLY A 158 -1.80 39.49 -10.27
CA GLY A 158 -2.28 40.85 -10.44
C GLY A 158 -3.42 41.08 -11.44
N ARG A 159 -4.67 40.88 -11.00
CA ARG A 159 -5.76 41.82 -11.37
C ARG A 159 -5.96 42.78 -10.21
N LEU A 160 -5.40 43.99 -10.33
CA LEU A 160 -5.68 45.10 -9.44
C LEU A 160 -7.19 45.44 -9.48
N PRO A 161 -7.83 45.73 -8.34
CA PRO A 161 -9.17 46.32 -8.30
C PRO A 161 -9.06 47.83 -8.08
N VAL A 162 -9.02 48.64 -9.15
CA VAL A 162 -9.05 50.12 -9.09
C VAL A 162 -9.61 50.61 -10.43
N ARG A 163 -10.63 51.45 -10.60
CA ARG A 163 -11.57 52.19 -9.74
C ARG A 163 -12.67 52.70 -10.70
N ARG A 164 -13.94 52.31 -10.52
CA ARG A 164 -15.03 52.83 -11.36
C ARG A 164 -15.43 54.22 -10.85
N ASN A 165 -15.00 55.25 -11.57
CA ASN A 165 -15.39 56.64 -11.30
C ASN A 165 -16.87 56.83 -11.65
N LYS A 166 -17.73 57.11 -10.66
CA LYS A 166 -19.07 57.68 -10.87
C LYS A 166 -19.03 59.14 -10.46
N THR A 167 -18.67 60.01 -11.39
CA THR A 167 -18.97 61.43 -11.31
C THR A 167 -20.29 61.71 -12.02
N ASN A 168 -21.25 62.15 -11.19
CA ASN A 168 -22.19 63.23 -11.44
C ASN A 168 -23.28 63.05 -12.51
N SER A 169 -24.53 62.87 -12.04
CA SER A 169 -25.71 63.47 -12.68
C SER A 169 -26.93 63.39 -11.76
N ARG A 170 -27.53 64.57 -11.52
CA ARG A 170 -28.92 64.87 -11.09
C ARG A 170 -29.17 64.81 -9.58
N SER A 171 -29.30 65.95 -8.86
CA SER A 171 -30.41 66.92 -8.87
C SER A 171 -31.79 66.27 -8.74
N VAL A 172 -32.46 66.47 -7.60
CA VAL A 172 -33.86 66.87 -7.41
C VAL A 172 -34.30 66.52 -5.98
N LEU A 173 -34.42 67.59 -5.18
CA LEU A 173 -35.49 67.99 -4.26
C LEU A 173 -36.47 66.94 -3.70
N ALA A 174 -36.92 67.28 -2.47
CA ALA A 174 -38.22 66.96 -1.86
C ALA A 174 -38.38 65.55 -1.28
N HIS A 175 -39.09 65.29 -0.19
CA HIS A 175 -39.74 66.06 0.87
C HIS A 175 -40.36 65.00 1.80
N GLY A 176 -40.47 65.29 3.10
CA GLY A 176 -41.55 64.73 3.91
C GLY A 176 -41.26 63.48 4.76
N ARG A 177 -41.29 63.71 6.09
CA ARG A 177 -42.16 63.06 7.12
C ARG A 177 -42.23 61.51 7.14
N ARG A 178 -42.40 60.81 8.25
CA ARG A 178 -42.48 60.99 9.72
C ARG A 178 -42.65 59.53 10.24
N SER A 179 -42.17 59.25 11.46
CA SER A 179 -42.70 58.27 12.44
C SER A 179 -43.59 57.12 11.94
N PHE A 180 -43.16 55.87 12.12
CA PHE A 180 -43.44 55.03 13.30
C PHE A 180 -42.42 53.91 13.39
#